data_AF-A0A7C4RI22-F1
#
_entry.id   AF-A0A7C4RI22-F1
#
_cell.length_a   1.000
_cell.length_b   1.000
_cell.length_c   1.000
_cell.angle_alpha   90.00
_cell.angle_beta   90.00
_cell.angle_gamma   90.00
#
_symmetry.space_group_name_H-M   'P 1'
#
loop_
_entity.id
_entity.type
_entity.pdbx_description
1 polymer ?
#
loop_
_entity_poly.entity_id
_entity_poly.type
_entity_poly.pdbx_seq_one_letter_code
_entity_poly.pdbx_strand_id
1 'polypeptide(L)'
;MHSSTTTKAKRIGVILPPTPGEWDGKSTAAPIVWKEDGKYYMLYQGWKDGQGPRLLGLAESEDGLNWTKYGENPVMKTSKGGWDERGFECGSLLKLDDKYWLYYSGFGVDGKIRIGLAFSEDLKSWVKYEGNPILDVDPLSSWESHGVAFPSVVKGTKEYRMIYCGYGPNSMQLGFATSMDGKLWSKYSHNPVFRQRGVVC
;
A
#
# COMPACT_ATOMS: atom_id res chain seq x y z
N MET A 1 8.23 -35.35 -18.89
CA MET A 1 6.93 -35.10 -18.22
C MET A 1 7.15 -34.06 -17.14
N HIS A 2 6.85 -32.79 -17.40
CA HIS A 2 6.88 -31.77 -16.34
C HIS A 2 5.57 -31.88 -15.56
N SER A 3 5.67 -32.43 -14.34
CA SER A 3 4.59 -32.39 -13.36
C SER A 3 4.29 -30.94 -13.04
N SER A 4 3.16 -30.41 -13.52
CA SER A 4 2.67 -29.11 -13.11
C SER A 4 1.99 -29.26 -11.75
N THR A 5 2.76 -29.17 -10.67
CA THR A 5 2.19 -28.94 -9.35
C THR A 5 1.63 -27.52 -9.33
N THR A 6 0.36 -27.38 -9.69
CA THR A 6 -0.36 -26.12 -9.49
C THR A 6 -0.48 -25.90 -7.98
N THR A 7 0.27 -24.94 -7.44
CA THR A 7 0.15 -24.53 -6.05
C THR A 7 -1.19 -23.83 -5.86
N LYS A 8 -2.25 -24.59 -5.59
CA LYS A 8 -3.54 -24.03 -5.21
C LYS A 8 -3.47 -23.59 -3.76
N ALA A 9 -3.69 -22.31 -3.50
CA ALA A 9 -3.87 -21.82 -2.14
C ALA A 9 -5.15 -22.44 -1.53
N LYS A 10 -5.07 -22.86 -0.27
CA LYS A 10 -6.23 -23.32 0.51
C LYS A 10 -6.66 -22.20 1.45
N ARG A 11 -7.93 -21.80 1.40
CA ARG A 11 -8.51 -20.86 2.37
C ARG A 11 -8.71 -21.58 3.70
N ILE A 12 -8.21 -20.98 4.79
CA ILE A 12 -8.32 -21.53 6.15
C ILE A 12 -9.28 -20.78 7.07
N GLY A 13 -9.85 -19.65 6.61
CA GLY A 13 -10.81 -18.86 7.37
C GLY A 13 -10.37 -17.40 7.54
N VAL A 14 -10.99 -16.72 8.50
CA VAL A 14 -10.58 -15.37 8.95
C VAL A 14 -9.58 -15.53 10.08
N ILE A 15 -8.42 -14.90 9.96
CA ILE A 15 -7.32 -15.01 10.95
C ILE A 15 -7.11 -13.72 11.76
N LEU A 16 -7.70 -12.60 11.33
CA LEU A 16 -7.67 -11.32 12.04
C LEU A 16 -9.02 -10.61 11.87
N PRO A 17 -10.00 -10.83 12.76
CA PRO A 17 -11.31 -10.20 12.65
C PRO A 17 -11.29 -8.71 13.05
N PRO A 18 -12.26 -7.90 12.58
CA PRO A 18 -12.55 -6.57 13.14
C PRO A 18 -12.79 -6.62 14.65
N THR A 19 -12.46 -5.55 15.38
CA THR A 19 -12.85 -5.41 16.79
C THR A 19 -14.08 -4.49 16.88
N PRO A 20 -15.30 -5.02 17.11
CA PRO A 20 -16.52 -4.21 17.13
C PRO A 20 -16.42 -3.02 18.10
N GLY A 21 -16.83 -1.83 17.66
CA GLY A 21 -16.78 -0.59 18.44
C GLY A 21 -15.45 0.17 18.37
N GLU A 22 -14.36 -0.51 17.99
CA GLU A 22 -13.03 0.06 17.88
C GLU A 22 -12.73 0.63 16.49
N TRP A 23 -11.57 1.29 16.35
CA TRP A 23 -11.12 1.95 15.12
C TRP A 23 -11.07 1.05 13.87
N ASP A 24 -11.01 -0.28 14.03
CA ASP A 24 -11.06 -1.27 12.95
C ASP A 24 -12.36 -2.09 12.91
N GLY A 25 -13.41 -1.63 13.60
CA GLY A 25 -14.61 -2.41 13.91
C GLY A 25 -15.51 -2.82 12.74
N LYS A 26 -15.39 -2.18 11.57
CA LYS A 26 -16.10 -2.59 10.34
C LYS A 26 -15.28 -3.55 9.50
N SER A 27 -13.97 -3.32 9.37
CA SER A 27 -13.12 -4.14 8.51
C SER A 27 -11.64 -4.09 8.89
N THR A 28 -11.00 -5.26 8.79
CA THR A 28 -9.56 -5.46 8.68
C THR A 28 -9.24 -5.89 7.24
N ALA A 29 -8.36 -5.17 6.54
CA ALA A 29 -8.12 -5.38 5.11
C ALA A 29 -6.68 -5.04 4.69
N ALA A 30 -6.37 -5.31 3.41
CA ALA A 30 -5.10 -4.95 2.75
C ALA A 30 -3.83 -5.23 3.57
N PRO A 31 -3.60 -6.48 4.00
CA PRO A 31 -2.46 -6.81 4.84
C PRO A 31 -1.14 -6.78 4.06
N ILE A 32 -0.07 -6.32 4.71
CA ILE A 32 1.32 -6.62 4.35
C ILE A 32 1.88 -7.49 5.47
N VAL A 33 2.39 -8.68 5.15
CA VAL A 33 3.08 -9.55 6.10
C VAL A 33 4.58 -9.41 5.92
N TRP A 34 5.28 -9.17 7.02
CA TRP A 34 6.74 -9.10 7.12
C TRP A 34 7.24 -10.16 8.10
N LYS A 35 8.35 -10.84 7.80
CA LYS A 35 8.96 -11.83 8.69
C LYS A 35 10.38 -11.39 9.02
N GLU A 36 10.70 -11.35 10.31
CA GLU A 36 12.01 -10.95 10.80
C GLU A 36 12.28 -11.54 12.18
N ASP A 37 13.53 -11.96 12.42
CA ASP A 37 13.99 -12.52 13.70
C ASP A 37 13.09 -13.64 14.26
N GLY A 38 12.58 -14.48 13.35
CA GLY A 38 11.71 -15.60 13.70
C GLY A 38 10.23 -15.23 13.90
N LYS A 39 9.90 -13.94 13.95
CA LYS A 39 8.55 -13.41 14.19
C LYS A 39 7.90 -12.88 12.90
N TYR A 40 6.58 -12.90 12.85
CA TYR A 40 5.77 -12.31 11.79
C TYR A 40 5.08 -11.05 12.29
N TYR A 41 5.02 -10.05 11.42
CA TYR A 41 4.34 -8.79 11.59
C TYR A 41 3.35 -8.60 10.45
N MET A 42 2.16 -8.08 10.75
CA MET A 42 1.15 -7.73 9.77
C MET A 42 0.79 -6.26 9.94
N LEU A 43 1.13 -5.45 8.96
CA LEU A 43 0.50 -4.15 8.78
C LEU A 43 -0.86 -4.37 8.12
N TYR A 44 -1.93 -3.80 8.67
CA TYR A 44 -3.27 -3.97 8.14
C TYR A 44 -4.05 -2.66 8.16
N GLN A 45 -4.98 -2.54 7.23
CA GLN A 45 -5.92 -1.43 7.21
C GLN A 45 -7.10 -1.71 8.13
N GLY A 46 -7.42 -0.77 9.02
CA GLY A 46 -8.66 -0.77 9.80
C GLY A 46 -9.63 0.31 9.33
N TRP A 47 -10.92 0.00 9.37
CA TRP A 47 -11.99 0.96 9.10
C TRP A 47 -13.08 0.80 10.15
N LYS A 48 -13.42 1.88 10.86
CA LYS A 48 -14.32 1.82 12.02
C LYS A 48 -15.76 1.52 11.64
N ASP A 49 -16.35 2.36 10.80
CA ASP A 49 -17.80 2.36 10.54
C ASP A 49 -18.15 2.13 9.06
N GLY A 50 -17.16 1.89 8.20
CA GLY A 50 -17.39 1.94 6.74
C GLY A 50 -17.58 3.37 6.22
N GLN A 51 -17.33 4.37 7.08
CA GLN A 51 -17.28 5.80 6.78
C GLN A 51 -16.12 6.40 7.56
N GLY A 52 -15.62 7.55 7.10
CA GLY A 52 -14.44 8.19 7.69
C GLY A 52 -13.11 7.52 7.30
N PRO A 53 -12.00 7.89 7.96
CA PRO A 53 -10.66 7.52 7.52
C PRO A 53 -10.34 6.04 7.78
N ARG A 54 -9.56 5.48 6.86
CA ARG A 54 -8.88 4.19 7.01
C ARG A 54 -7.51 4.42 7.67
N LEU A 55 -7.16 3.60 8.66
CA LEU A 55 -5.94 3.77 9.47
C LEU A 55 -5.06 2.50 9.42
N LEU A 56 -3.79 2.62 9.85
CA LEU A 56 -2.84 1.50 9.88
C LEU A 56 -2.84 0.85 11.26
N GLY A 57 -3.03 -0.46 11.30
CA GLY A 57 -2.76 -1.28 12.47
C GLY A 57 -1.56 -2.20 12.27
N LEU A 58 -1.05 -2.68 13.39
CA LEU A 58 -0.03 -3.71 13.50
C LEU A 58 -0.62 -4.93 14.22
N ALA A 59 -0.33 -6.12 13.73
CA ALA A 59 -0.51 -7.38 14.44
C ALA A 59 0.77 -8.21 14.38
N GLU A 60 0.95 -9.09 15.34
CA GLU A 60 2.14 -9.92 15.51
C GLU A 60 1.75 -11.39 15.58
N SER A 61 2.64 -12.27 15.12
CA SER A 61 2.44 -13.73 15.15
C SER A 61 3.78 -14.46 15.21
N GLU A 62 3.82 -15.59 15.90
CA GLU A 62 4.99 -16.48 15.94
C GLU A 62 4.96 -17.53 14.81
N ASP A 63 3.78 -17.80 14.24
CA ASP A 63 3.56 -18.89 13.28
C ASP A 63 2.95 -18.44 11.93
N GLY A 64 2.58 -17.16 11.81
CA GLY A 64 1.92 -16.59 10.65
C GLY A 64 0.43 -16.94 10.51
N LEU A 65 -0.13 -17.68 11.48
CA LEU A 65 -1.52 -18.16 11.48
C LEU A 65 -2.34 -17.55 12.63
N ASN A 66 -1.75 -17.47 13.82
CA ASN A 66 -2.36 -16.93 15.02
C ASN A 66 -1.82 -15.52 15.27
N TRP A 67 -2.69 -14.51 15.16
CA TRP A 67 -2.31 -13.10 15.17
C TRP A 67 -2.85 -12.38 16.40
N THR A 68 -2.00 -11.55 17.01
CA THR A 68 -2.35 -10.67 18.13
C THR A 68 -2.21 -9.22 17.70
N LYS A 69 -3.28 -8.41 17.81
CA LYS A 69 -3.22 -6.97 17.51
C LYS A 69 -2.32 -6.25 18.50
N TYR A 70 -1.52 -5.30 18.02
CA TYR A 70 -0.74 -4.42 18.89
C TYR A 70 -1.66 -3.54 19.75
N GLY A 71 -1.36 -3.45 21.04
CA GLY A 71 -2.24 -2.82 22.04
C GLY A 71 -2.44 -1.31 21.86
N GLU A 72 -1.49 -0.62 21.21
CA GLU A 72 -1.54 0.83 21.00
C GLU A 72 -1.95 1.20 19.57
N ASN A 73 -2.54 0.26 18.84
CA ASN A 73 -3.12 0.56 17.54
C ASN A 73 -4.14 1.72 17.59
N PRO A 74 -4.28 2.51 16.51
CA PRO A 74 -3.57 2.40 15.23
C PRO A 74 -2.16 2.99 15.27
N VAL A 75 -1.20 2.35 14.59
CA VAL A 75 0.22 2.76 14.52
C VAL A 75 0.49 3.92 13.55
N MET A 76 -0.45 4.25 12.66
CA MET A 76 -0.37 5.43 11.80
C MET A 76 -1.76 6.03 11.56
N LYS A 77 -1.84 7.38 11.57
CA LYS A 77 -3.07 8.17 11.37
C LYS A 77 -2.99 9.05 10.12
N THR A 78 -4.11 9.58 9.66
CA THR A 78 -4.19 10.46 8.48
C THR A 78 -3.62 11.85 8.74
N SER A 79 -3.27 12.58 7.67
CA SER A 79 -2.84 13.97 7.77
C SER A 79 -4.07 14.87 7.67
N LYS A 80 -4.35 15.67 8.70
CA LYS A 80 -5.48 16.61 8.71
C LYS A 80 -5.28 17.71 7.66
N GLY A 81 -6.30 18.00 6.86
CA GLY A 81 -6.24 18.94 5.74
C GLY A 81 -5.43 18.44 4.55
N GLY A 82 -4.98 17.19 4.57
CA GLY A 82 -3.93 16.68 3.70
C GLY A 82 -4.43 15.79 2.55
N TRP A 83 -3.47 15.40 1.71
CA TRP A 83 -3.65 14.53 0.56
C TRP A 83 -4.06 13.08 0.91
N ASP A 84 -4.00 12.70 2.20
CA ASP A 84 -4.40 11.38 2.71
C ASP A 84 -5.44 11.46 3.85
N GLU A 85 -6.15 12.58 3.97
CA GLU A 85 -7.11 12.82 5.06
C GLU A 85 -8.23 11.78 5.13
N ARG A 86 -8.73 11.30 3.97
CA ARG A 86 -9.81 10.31 3.91
C ARG A 86 -9.33 8.89 4.19
N GLY A 87 -8.05 8.71 4.53
CA GLY A 87 -7.45 7.43 4.85
C GLY A 87 -6.32 7.08 3.91
N PHE A 88 -5.75 5.91 4.16
CA PHE A 88 -4.79 5.30 3.26
C PHE A 88 -4.93 3.78 3.27
N GLU A 89 -4.28 3.14 2.30
CA GLU A 89 -4.18 1.70 2.14
C GLU A 89 -2.72 1.29 1.91
N CYS A 90 -2.33 0.16 2.52
CA CYS A 90 -0.99 -0.40 2.42
C CYS A 90 -0.63 -0.71 0.96
N GLY A 91 0.59 -0.35 0.54
CA GLY A 91 1.13 -0.72 -0.76
C GLY A 91 2.29 -1.69 -0.64
N SER A 92 3.49 -1.16 -0.40
CA SER A 92 4.73 -1.92 -0.37
C SER A 92 5.59 -1.52 0.83
N LEU A 93 6.16 -2.52 1.50
CA LEU A 93 7.06 -2.35 2.63
C LEU A 93 8.46 -2.82 2.23
N LEU A 94 9.46 -1.96 2.39
CA LEU A 94 10.87 -2.32 2.25
C LEU A 94 11.58 -2.12 3.59
N LYS A 95 12.51 -3.01 3.92
CA LYS A 95 13.49 -2.76 4.97
C LYS A 95 14.82 -2.36 4.32
N LEU A 96 15.28 -1.16 4.61
CA LEU A 96 16.52 -0.58 4.10
C LEU A 96 17.36 -0.18 5.30
N ASP A 97 18.50 -0.87 5.46
CA ASP A 97 19.31 -0.81 6.67
C ASP A 97 18.41 -1.11 7.89
N ASP A 98 18.41 -0.24 8.90
CA ASP A 98 17.59 -0.39 10.11
C ASP A 98 16.23 0.33 10.03
N LYS A 99 15.76 0.68 8.83
CA LYS A 99 14.50 1.44 8.64
C LYS A 99 13.52 0.73 7.72
N TYR A 100 12.27 0.75 8.10
CA TYR A 100 11.13 0.37 7.28
C TYR A 100 10.63 1.56 6.47
N TRP A 101 10.41 1.32 5.18
CA TRP A 101 9.87 2.28 4.22
C TRP A 101 8.54 1.74 3.73
N LEU A 102 7.45 2.41 4.10
CA LEU A 102 6.10 2.08 3.68
C LEU A 102 5.68 3.02 2.56
N TYR A 103 5.55 2.47 1.36
CA TYR A 103 4.90 3.10 0.22
C TYR A 103 3.40 2.80 0.30
N TYR A 104 2.57 3.84 0.34
CA TYR A 104 1.13 3.69 0.61
C TYR A 104 0.28 4.58 -0.29
N SER A 105 -0.98 4.19 -0.48
CA SER A 105 -1.96 4.98 -1.25
C SER A 105 -2.73 5.88 -0.29
N GLY A 106 -2.71 7.19 -0.47
CA GLY A 106 -3.47 8.15 0.32
C GLY A 106 -4.70 8.65 -0.43
N PHE A 107 -5.80 8.81 0.30
CA PHE A 107 -7.09 9.26 -0.23
C PHE A 107 -7.34 10.73 0.14
N GLY A 108 -7.27 11.61 -0.86
CA GLY A 108 -7.44 13.06 -0.67
C GLY A 108 -8.89 13.50 -0.57
N VAL A 109 -9.11 14.65 0.08
CA VAL A 109 -10.43 15.34 0.12
C VAL A 109 -10.90 15.80 -1.25
N ASP A 110 -9.96 16.05 -2.16
CA ASP A 110 -10.17 16.38 -3.58
C ASP A 110 -10.59 15.16 -4.44
N GLY A 111 -10.75 13.99 -3.82
CA GLY A 111 -11.13 12.76 -4.50
C GLY A 111 -10.00 12.11 -5.30
N LYS A 112 -8.76 12.60 -5.20
CA LYS A 112 -7.59 11.99 -5.84
C LYS A 112 -6.93 10.97 -4.92
N ILE A 113 -6.45 9.90 -5.52
CA ILE A 113 -5.58 8.92 -4.86
C ILE A 113 -4.15 9.22 -5.26
N ARG A 114 -3.24 9.29 -4.30
CA ARG A 114 -1.82 9.56 -4.53
C ARG A 114 -0.96 8.57 -3.77
N ILE A 115 0.32 8.46 -4.15
CA ILE A 115 1.25 7.58 -3.44
C ILE A 115 2.15 8.42 -2.53
N GLY A 116 2.25 8.03 -1.27
CA GLY A 116 3.19 8.59 -0.31
C GLY A 116 4.13 7.56 0.28
N LEU A 117 4.97 8.06 1.17
CA LEU A 117 6.02 7.34 1.87
C LEU A 117 5.98 7.66 3.37
N ALA A 118 6.12 6.64 4.20
CA ALA A 118 6.35 6.79 5.63
C ALA A 118 7.51 5.90 6.07
N PHE A 119 8.17 6.31 7.15
CA PHE A 119 9.31 5.61 7.73
C PHE A 119 8.98 5.11 9.13
N SER A 120 9.56 3.98 9.50
CA SER A 120 9.53 3.46 10.87
C SER A 120 10.85 2.76 11.18
N GLU A 121 11.25 2.76 12.45
CA GLU A 121 12.39 1.97 12.94
C GLU A 121 11.92 0.68 13.64
N ASP A 122 10.62 0.57 13.97
CA ASP A 122 10.09 -0.46 14.86
C ASP A 122 8.72 -1.04 14.44
N LEU A 123 8.16 -0.62 13.30
CA LEU A 123 6.81 -0.89 12.79
C LEU A 123 5.65 -0.34 13.64
N LYS A 124 5.93 0.22 14.82
CA LYS A 124 4.95 0.71 15.80
C LYS A 124 4.74 2.21 15.70
N SER A 125 5.80 2.94 15.34
CA SER A 125 5.79 4.40 15.18
C SER A 125 6.16 4.78 13.76
N TRP A 126 5.31 5.58 13.10
CA TRP A 126 5.48 5.96 11.70
C TRP A 126 5.61 7.48 11.53
N VAL A 127 6.63 7.90 10.80
CA VAL A 127 6.86 9.29 10.39
C VAL A 127 6.62 9.41 8.89
N LYS A 128 5.61 10.17 8.48
CA LYS A 128 5.36 10.45 7.06
C LYS A 128 6.46 11.32 6.49
N TYR A 129 6.87 11.04 5.25
CA TYR A 129 7.82 11.87 4.54
C TYR A 129 7.25 13.27 4.27
N GLU A 130 8.02 14.32 4.55
CA GLU A 130 7.58 15.71 4.36
C GLU A 130 7.35 16.06 2.89
N GLY A 131 8.09 15.41 1.97
CA GLY A 131 7.92 15.58 0.53
C GLY A 131 6.76 14.79 -0.06
N ASN A 132 5.85 14.27 0.76
CA ASN A 132 4.65 13.61 0.26
C ASN A 132 3.68 14.60 -0.41
N PRO A 133 2.92 14.16 -1.42
CA PRO A 133 2.95 12.84 -2.07
C PRO A 133 4.20 12.64 -2.94
N ILE A 134 4.76 11.42 -2.96
CA ILE A 134 5.94 11.07 -3.79
C ILE A 134 5.59 10.71 -5.24
N LEU A 135 4.32 10.42 -5.51
CA LEU A 135 3.77 10.29 -6.86
C LEU A 135 2.37 10.88 -6.89
N ASP A 136 2.17 11.89 -7.74
CA ASP A 136 0.89 12.56 -7.95
C ASP A 136 0.24 12.13 -9.28
N VAL A 137 -1.03 12.46 -9.47
CA VAL A 137 -1.74 12.32 -10.73
C VAL A 137 -1.20 13.30 -11.77
N ASP A 138 -1.33 12.94 -13.05
CA ASP A 138 -1.26 13.92 -14.13
C ASP A 138 -2.70 14.21 -14.60
N PRO A 139 -3.24 15.41 -14.34
CA PRO A 139 -4.61 15.76 -14.75
C PRO A 139 -4.85 15.68 -16.26
N LEU A 140 -3.79 15.81 -17.08
CA LEU A 140 -3.87 15.73 -18.54
C LEU A 140 -3.78 14.28 -19.03
N SER A 141 -3.40 13.35 -18.16
CA SER A 141 -3.29 11.94 -18.51
C SER A 141 -4.67 11.27 -18.56
N SER A 142 -4.97 10.64 -19.69
CA SER A 142 -6.24 9.92 -19.89
C SER A 142 -6.40 8.66 -19.04
N TRP A 143 -5.31 8.13 -18.45
CA TRP A 143 -5.30 6.83 -17.77
C TRP A 143 -4.98 6.90 -16.28
N GLU A 144 -4.47 8.03 -15.76
CA GLU A 144 -4.16 8.20 -14.32
C GLU A 144 -4.64 9.54 -13.72
N SER A 145 -5.43 10.34 -14.47
CA SER A 145 -5.92 11.65 -14.01
C SER A 145 -6.78 11.62 -12.74
N HIS A 146 -7.34 10.48 -12.36
CA HIS A 146 -8.19 10.34 -11.17
C HIS A 146 -7.43 9.78 -9.96
N GLY A 147 -6.30 9.11 -10.18
CA GLY A 147 -5.51 8.57 -9.08
C GLY A 147 -4.31 7.77 -9.52
N VAL A 148 -3.33 7.69 -8.63
CA VAL A 148 -2.25 6.71 -8.64
C VAL A 148 -2.24 5.99 -7.30
N ALA A 149 -2.25 4.65 -7.30
CA ALA A 149 -2.39 3.84 -6.09
C ALA A 149 -1.67 2.50 -6.17
N PHE A 150 -1.74 1.76 -5.07
CA PHE A 150 -1.26 0.39 -4.90
C PHE A 150 0.19 0.20 -5.39
N PRO A 151 1.15 0.97 -4.82
CA PRO A 151 2.53 0.89 -5.24
C PRO A 151 3.09 -0.48 -4.86
N SER A 152 3.70 -1.17 -5.83
CA SER A 152 4.58 -2.31 -5.63
C SER A 152 6.00 -1.86 -5.92
N VAL A 153 6.83 -1.75 -4.90
CA VAL A 153 8.18 -1.19 -5.00
C VAL A 153 9.22 -2.26 -4.74
N VAL A 154 10.28 -2.25 -5.55
CA VAL A 154 11.48 -3.07 -5.34
C VAL A 154 12.72 -2.19 -5.41
N LYS A 155 13.69 -2.45 -4.54
CA LYS A 155 15.05 -1.89 -4.65
C LYS A 155 15.87 -2.78 -5.59
N GLY A 156 16.19 -2.26 -6.77
CA GLY A 156 17.11 -2.88 -7.70
C GLY A 156 18.57 -2.59 -7.34
N THR A 157 19.50 -3.06 -8.17
CA THR A 157 20.95 -2.86 -7.97
C THR A 157 21.41 -1.41 -8.21
N LYS A 158 20.70 -0.65 -9.05
CA LYS A 158 21.03 0.73 -9.41
C LYS A 158 19.95 1.74 -9.00
N GLU A 159 18.70 1.31 -9.01
CA GLU A 159 17.53 2.17 -8.87
C GLU A 159 16.40 1.41 -8.19
N TYR A 160 15.47 2.15 -7.62
CA TYR A 160 14.16 1.66 -7.21
C TYR A 160 13.22 1.62 -8.41
N ARG A 161 12.31 0.64 -8.39
CA ARG A 161 11.29 0.45 -9.41
C ARG A 161 9.94 0.32 -8.76
N MET A 162 8.95 1.02 -9.31
CA MET A 162 7.57 0.98 -8.86
C MET A 162 6.68 0.56 -10.02
N ILE A 163 5.85 -0.45 -9.79
CA ILE A 163 4.63 -0.68 -10.56
C ILE A 163 3.47 -0.12 -9.73
N TYR A 164 2.57 0.63 -10.35
CA TYR A 164 1.45 1.25 -9.67
C TYR A 164 0.18 1.19 -10.53
N CYS A 165 -0.98 1.30 -9.90
CA CYS A 165 -2.26 1.43 -10.59
C CYS A 165 -2.55 2.91 -10.89
N GLY A 166 -2.80 3.24 -12.16
CA GLY A 166 -3.36 4.51 -12.59
C GLY A 166 -4.86 4.41 -12.83
N TYR A 167 -5.61 5.39 -12.34
CA TYR A 167 -7.06 5.50 -12.50
C TYR A 167 -7.38 6.63 -13.48
N GLY A 168 -7.98 6.28 -14.61
CA GLY A 168 -8.60 7.21 -15.54
C GLY A 168 -10.11 7.24 -15.36
N PRO A 169 -10.84 8.06 -16.15
CA PRO A 169 -12.30 8.15 -16.08
C PRO A 169 -13.01 6.79 -16.28
N ASN A 170 -12.44 5.94 -17.15
CA ASN A 170 -13.08 4.70 -17.62
C ASN A 170 -12.16 3.47 -17.52
N SER A 171 -11.00 3.58 -16.86
CA SER A 171 -10.04 2.48 -16.83
C SER A 171 -9.16 2.51 -15.60
N MET A 172 -8.71 1.33 -15.17
CA MET A 172 -7.58 1.17 -14.26
C MET A 172 -6.49 0.40 -14.99
N GLN A 173 -5.29 0.96 -15.08
CA GLN A 173 -4.16 0.40 -15.83
C GLN A 173 -2.90 0.43 -14.98
N LEU A 174 -1.89 -0.33 -15.37
CA LEU A 174 -0.62 -0.38 -14.64
C LEU A 174 0.41 0.57 -15.27
N GLY A 175 0.98 1.41 -14.43
CA GLY A 175 2.10 2.30 -14.72
C GLY A 175 3.42 1.76 -14.15
N PHE A 176 4.51 2.32 -14.66
CA PHE A 176 5.86 2.08 -14.19
C PHE A 176 6.57 3.41 -13.87
N ALA A 177 7.33 3.44 -12.78
CA ALA A 177 8.17 4.56 -12.41
C ALA A 177 9.52 4.07 -11.85
N THR A 178 10.54 4.91 -11.96
CA THR A 178 11.90 4.65 -11.44
C THR A 178 12.34 5.77 -10.50
N SER A 179 13.24 5.47 -9.58
CA SER A 179 13.81 6.44 -8.66
C SER A 179 15.23 6.03 -8.27
N MET A 180 16.14 6.99 -8.11
CA MET A 180 17.49 6.71 -7.61
C MET A 180 17.55 6.67 -6.08
N ASP A 181 16.64 7.36 -5.39
CA ASP A 181 16.65 7.55 -3.94
C ASP A 181 15.43 6.96 -3.22
N GLY A 182 14.45 6.44 -3.97
CA GLY A 182 13.19 5.90 -3.46
C GLY A 182 12.16 6.97 -3.09
N LYS A 183 12.47 8.26 -3.26
CA LYS A 183 11.63 9.39 -2.84
C LYS A 183 11.17 10.23 -4.01
N LEU A 184 12.06 10.53 -4.96
CA LEU A 184 11.77 11.27 -6.18
C LEU A 184 11.59 10.29 -7.34
N TRP A 185 10.39 10.25 -7.91
CA TRP A 185 10.00 9.26 -8.91
C TRP A 185 9.84 9.87 -10.29
N SER A 186 10.42 9.21 -11.30
CA SER A 186 10.23 9.51 -12.71
C SER A 186 9.30 8.46 -13.33
N LYS A 187 8.10 8.90 -13.77
CA LYS A 187 7.17 8.04 -14.51
C LYS A 187 7.74 7.69 -15.87
N TYR A 188 7.53 6.45 -16.31
CA TYR A 188 7.96 6.03 -17.63
C TYR A 188 7.15 6.71 -18.73
N SER A 189 7.83 7.29 -19.73
CA SER A 189 7.19 8.10 -20.77
C SER A 189 6.22 7.34 -21.68
N HIS A 190 6.33 6.00 -21.72
CA HIS A 190 5.43 5.15 -22.51
C HIS A 190 4.34 4.49 -21.67
N ASN A 191 4.12 4.97 -20.44
CA ASN A 191 2.99 4.51 -19.64
C ASN A 191 1.65 4.75 -20.37
N PRO A 192 0.65 3.89 -20.15
CA PRO A 192 0.66 2.71 -19.28
C PRO A 192 1.41 1.52 -19.92
N VAL A 193 2.18 0.79 -19.12
CA VAL A 193 3.06 -0.32 -19.57
C VAL A 193 2.33 -1.63 -19.84
N PHE A 194 1.17 -1.83 -19.20
CA PHE A 194 0.31 -2.98 -19.46
C PHE A 194 -1.04 -2.48 -19.97
N ARG A 195 -1.25 -2.58 -21.29
CA ARG A 195 -2.54 -2.28 -21.89
C ARG A 195 -3.45 -3.50 -21.75
N GLN A 196 -4.71 -3.26 -21.41
CA GLN A 196 -5.74 -4.28 -21.48
C GLN A 196 -5.78 -4.85 -22.92
N ARG A 197 -5.75 -6.17 -23.08
CA ARG A 197 -5.90 -6.78 -24.41
C ARG A 197 -7.31 -6.52 -24.95
N GLY A 198 -7.41 -5.94 -26.15
CA GLY A 198 -8.64 -5.69 -26.93
C GLY A 198 -8.91 -4.19 -27.06
N VAL A 199 -8.89 -3.55 -28.24
CA VAL A 199 -9.36 -3.96 -29.56
C VAL A 199 -8.20 -4.08 -30.56
N VAL A 200 -8.08 -5.23 -31.20
CA VAL A 200 -7.33 -5.36 -32.46
C VAL A 200 -8.18 -4.64 -33.51
N CYS A 201 -7.63 -3.63 -34.18
CA CYS A 201 -8.26 -3.00 -35.34
C CYS A 201 -8.49 -4.03 -36.45
#